data_AF-A0A0J1BI49-F1
#
_entry.id   AF-A0A0J1BI49-F1
#
_cell.length_a   1.000
_cell.length_b   1.000
_cell.length_c   1.000
_cell.angle_alpha   90.00
_cell.angle_beta   90.00
_cell.angle_gamma   90.00
#
_symmetry.space_group_name_H-M   'P 1'
#
loop_
_entity.id
_entity.type
_entity.pdbx_description
1 polymer ?
#
loop_
_entity_poly.entity_id
_entity_poly.type
_entity_poly.pdbx_seq_one_letter_code
_entity_poly.pdbx_strand_id
1 'polypeptide(L)'
;MNASAMSDSSSVANGPKSEIYEALTSIRLIDPHSHINPHAPASTTLADLLGYHYYTELAHSAGMPKSRIEDKAIGPKELVERLVGGLQPLENTAQYSWLIEICRTFFGFEEDRLHLNNWEALYDRSESIMASAQWSETVLDQSNVQAVFLTNDFDDALEGFDTDTYIPCLRTDDLVFHLAKPEVRGRLAACTGIELDGTLESLRSSLKQRFEHFVSRGARACAISIPPTFTPTPVGDGRASTALNAVLQKGISADASHHEALSRRVFWTLAELCDEFGLPFDLMIGVNRQVYPEGVFQGQDLYDSRVSLIQYRELFNSFPNVKFPVSVLASVTNQELVSYAWIFPNMITNGHWWYSNTPSFIARDSAARLEAVPQTKQIGYYSDAYKLEFIWPKFDMYRKVLSGVLTDQFVGDRGWSIERAVELGRKVLRDNVDEIFPRPNGAAGEESSGEDAVESPRSGIESLGVVGVATAVAGVTEVLEIDALPAEEEVHELGVDDVELRDTPSPSDTSADELETLVEDETLDVGNLLDDEPSAQITQLRGESSFSPDDDSLQLQPDPNTGEFTFPVNESDSDDTLEISPSDDDSPAEKSDPTAETVQELEEFDLEFLDDDEESK
;
A
#
# COMPACT_ATOMS: atom_id res chain seq x y z
N MET A 1 29.40 -55.31 -1.45
CA MET A 1 29.83 -53.91 -1.59
C MET A 1 29.07 -53.35 -2.77
N ASN A 2 27.90 -52.77 -2.49
CA ASN A 2 27.08 -52.05 -3.48
C ASN A 2 27.50 -50.59 -3.45
N ALA A 3 28.03 -50.09 -4.56
CA ALA A 3 28.10 -48.66 -4.81
C ALA A 3 26.90 -48.30 -5.68
N SER A 4 25.91 -47.66 -5.05
CA SER A 4 24.82 -46.96 -5.71
C SER A 4 25.00 -45.46 -5.44
N ALA A 5 24.51 -44.66 -6.39
CA ALA A 5 24.17 -43.24 -6.27
C ALA A 5 25.33 -42.24 -6.14
N MET A 6 25.58 -41.54 -7.24
CA MET A 6 25.68 -40.08 -7.28
C MET A 6 25.37 -39.66 -8.72
N SER A 7 24.08 -39.62 -9.05
CA SER A 7 23.57 -38.87 -10.19
C SER A 7 23.44 -37.42 -9.75
N ASP A 8 24.14 -36.53 -10.46
CA ASP A 8 24.04 -35.08 -10.38
C ASP A 8 22.62 -34.59 -10.12
N SER A 9 22.40 -33.97 -8.95
CA SER A 9 21.22 -33.16 -8.66
C SER A 9 21.59 -31.70 -8.37
N SER A 10 22.72 -31.21 -8.91
CA SER A 10 23.21 -29.84 -8.69
C SER A 10 22.93 -28.87 -9.85
N SER A 11 22.22 -29.29 -10.90
CA SER A 11 22.06 -28.49 -12.12
C SER A 11 20.80 -27.61 -12.19
N VAL A 12 20.05 -27.41 -11.09
CA VAL A 12 18.77 -26.66 -11.11
C VAL A 12 18.88 -25.24 -10.52
N ALA A 13 20.06 -24.78 -10.08
CA ALA A 13 20.22 -23.48 -9.40
C ALA A 13 20.64 -22.28 -10.27
N ASN A 14 20.97 -22.45 -11.55
CA ASN A 14 21.57 -21.38 -12.38
C ASN A 14 20.69 -21.02 -13.59
N GLY A 15 19.47 -20.55 -13.34
CA GLY A 15 18.61 -19.97 -14.38
C GLY A 15 18.60 -18.43 -14.32
N PRO A 16 18.14 -17.72 -15.37
CA PRO A 16 18.12 -16.26 -15.42
C PRO A 16 17.48 -15.59 -14.20
N LYS A 17 16.44 -16.20 -13.63
CA LYS A 17 15.78 -15.71 -12.41
C LYS A 17 16.69 -15.70 -11.18
N SER A 18 17.53 -16.73 -11.00
CA SER A 18 18.48 -16.78 -9.88
C SER A 18 19.56 -15.73 -10.06
N GLU A 19 20.12 -15.60 -11.27
CA GLU A 19 21.15 -14.60 -11.58
C GLU A 19 20.65 -13.17 -11.38
N ILE A 20 19.43 -12.86 -11.85
CA ILE A 20 18.79 -11.56 -11.62
C ILE A 20 18.58 -11.36 -10.11
N TYR A 21 17.98 -12.33 -9.41
CA TYR A 21 17.72 -12.22 -7.98
C TYR A 21 18.99 -11.97 -7.15
N GLU A 22 20.06 -12.72 -7.40
CA GLU A 22 21.37 -12.55 -6.76
C GLU A 22 21.97 -11.15 -7.03
N ALA A 23 21.82 -10.64 -8.25
CA ALA A 23 22.23 -9.28 -8.55
C ALA A 23 21.39 -8.24 -7.79
N LEU A 24 20.07 -8.43 -7.67
CA LEU A 24 19.19 -7.52 -6.94
C LEU A 24 19.43 -7.52 -5.42
N THR A 25 19.79 -8.65 -4.81
CA THR A 25 20.10 -8.73 -3.37
C THR A 25 21.40 -8.01 -3.02
N SER A 26 22.35 -7.93 -3.96
CA SER A 26 23.60 -7.18 -3.79
C SER A 26 23.40 -5.65 -3.69
N ILE A 27 22.25 -5.14 -4.14
CA ILE A 27 21.94 -3.71 -4.15
C ILE A 27 21.66 -3.24 -2.72
N ARG A 28 22.53 -2.37 -2.20
CA ARG A 28 22.28 -1.65 -0.94
C ARG A 28 21.13 -0.66 -1.12
N LEU A 29 20.11 -0.78 -0.28
CA LEU A 29 18.84 -0.07 -0.43
C LEU A 29 18.79 1.23 0.41
N ILE A 30 17.89 2.13 0.01
CA ILE A 30 17.28 3.09 0.93
C ILE A 30 15.80 2.78 0.94
N ASP A 31 15.22 2.63 2.13
CA ASP A 31 13.79 2.43 2.28
C ASP A 31 13.08 3.79 2.24
N PRO A 32 12.32 4.13 1.19
CA PRO A 32 11.81 5.48 0.99
C PRO A 32 10.56 5.81 1.82
N HIS A 33 10.02 4.85 2.58
CA HIS A 33 8.90 5.09 3.49
C HIS A 33 8.82 4.01 4.59
N SER A 34 8.86 4.45 5.86
CA SER A 34 8.67 3.61 7.03
C SER A 34 8.07 4.42 8.20
N HIS A 35 7.69 3.70 9.25
CA HIS A 35 7.17 4.24 10.50
C HIS A 35 8.08 3.86 11.68
N ILE A 36 9.38 3.71 11.40
CA ILE A 36 10.39 3.39 12.41
C ILE A 36 10.51 4.54 13.41
N ASN A 37 10.53 4.22 14.71
CA ASN A 37 10.93 5.19 15.73
C ASN A 37 12.47 5.25 15.78
N PRO A 38 13.11 6.38 15.42
CA PRO A 38 14.57 6.46 15.35
C PRO A 38 15.27 6.32 16.71
N HIS A 39 14.55 6.48 17.83
CA HIS A 39 15.07 6.30 19.18
C HIS A 39 14.98 4.85 19.69
N ALA A 40 14.13 4.03 19.06
CA ALA A 40 13.96 2.62 19.37
C ALA A 40 13.70 1.82 18.07
N PRO A 41 14.65 1.83 17.11
CA PRO A 41 14.35 1.46 15.74
C PRO A 41 14.28 -0.05 15.51
N ALA A 42 15.03 -0.82 16.30
CA ALA A 42 14.98 -2.29 16.29
C ALA A 42 14.10 -2.84 17.42
N SER A 43 13.77 -4.12 17.34
CA SER A 43 13.06 -4.84 18.39
C SER A 43 13.95 -5.09 19.60
N THR A 44 13.32 -5.12 20.77
CA THR A 44 13.94 -5.44 22.07
C THR A 44 13.56 -6.85 22.53
N THR A 45 12.37 -7.32 22.12
CA THR A 45 11.91 -8.69 22.35
C THR A 45 11.17 -9.22 21.13
N LEU A 46 10.92 -10.53 21.09
CA LEU A 46 10.07 -11.14 20.06
C LEU A 46 8.61 -10.61 20.10
N ALA A 47 8.18 -10.02 21.21
CA ALA A 47 6.87 -9.38 21.32
C ALA A 47 6.76 -8.12 20.43
N ASP A 48 7.85 -7.39 20.19
CA ASP A 48 7.83 -6.24 19.26
C ASP A 48 7.60 -6.68 17.80
N LEU A 49 7.99 -7.91 17.48
CA LEU A 49 7.80 -8.51 16.16
C LEU A 49 6.41 -9.13 16.04
N LEU A 50 6.02 -9.99 17.00
CA LEU A 50 4.72 -10.65 16.99
C LEU A 50 3.55 -9.72 17.34
N GLY A 51 3.80 -8.62 18.05
CA GLY A 51 2.83 -7.57 18.33
C GLY A 51 2.52 -6.67 17.14
N TYR A 52 3.23 -6.84 16.02
CA TYR A 52 2.94 -6.13 14.78
C TYR A 52 1.52 -6.46 14.29
N HIS A 53 0.75 -5.45 13.87
CA HIS A 53 -0.69 -5.57 13.62
C HIS A 53 -1.08 -6.73 12.70
N TYR A 54 -0.28 -7.04 11.68
CA TYR A 54 -0.50 -8.20 10.81
C TYR A 54 -0.71 -9.51 11.56
N TYR A 55 0.03 -9.77 12.64
CA TYR A 55 -0.11 -11.04 13.36
C TYR A 55 -1.29 -10.98 14.35
N THR A 56 -1.48 -9.84 15.01
CA THR A 56 -2.58 -9.67 15.98
C THR A 56 -3.94 -9.65 15.27
N GLU A 57 -4.05 -8.94 14.14
CA GLU A 57 -5.27 -8.86 13.33
C GLU A 57 -5.63 -10.22 12.73
N LEU A 58 -4.64 -10.94 12.19
CA LEU A 58 -4.89 -12.22 11.55
C LEU A 58 -5.20 -13.29 12.60
N ALA A 59 -4.49 -13.32 13.73
CA ALA A 59 -4.82 -14.21 14.84
C ALA A 59 -6.22 -13.93 15.38
N HIS A 60 -6.58 -12.64 15.52
CA HIS A 60 -7.92 -12.24 15.94
C HIS A 60 -8.99 -12.69 14.94
N SER A 61 -8.78 -12.43 13.66
CA SER A 61 -9.68 -12.83 12.57
C SER A 61 -9.84 -14.35 12.46
N ALA A 62 -8.81 -15.11 12.86
CA ALA A 62 -8.82 -16.57 12.91
C ALA A 62 -9.43 -17.14 14.21
N GLY A 63 -10.02 -16.29 15.06
CA GLY A 63 -10.78 -16.69 16.24
C GLY A 63 -10.10 -16.47 17.59
N MET A 64 -8.90 -15.88 17.64
CA MET A 64 -8.30 -15.48 18.92
C MET A 64 -9.05 -14.27 19.51
N PRO A 65 -9.58 -14.34 20.74
CA PRO A 65 -10.25 -13.19 21.34
C PRO A 65 -9.31 -11.98 21.49
N LYS A 66 -9.80 -10.76 21.24
CA LYS A 66 -9.05 -9.51 21.47
C LYS A 66 -8.45 -9.43 22.87
N SER A 67 -9.20 -9.89 23.88
CA SER A 67 -8.74 -9.95 25.28
C SER A 67 -7.56 -10.90 25.53
N ARG A 68 -7.22 -11.80 24.60
CA ARG A 68 -6.00 -12.62 24.70
C ARG A 68 -4.76 -11.87 24.20
N ILE A 69 -4.96 -10.87 23.35
CA ILE A 69 -3.91 -10.09 22.67
C ILE A 69 -3.62 -8.80 23.45
N GLU A 70 -4.66 -8.05 23.81
CA GLU A 70 -4.55 -6.68 24.36
C GLU A 70 -4.76 -6.61 25.86
N ASP A 71 -4.57 -7.71 26.57
CA ASP A 71 -4.66 -7.73 28.03
C ASP A 71 -3.51 -6.92 28.64
N LYS A 72 -3.80 -5.71 29.14
CA LYS A 72 -2.80 -4.82 29.75
C LYS A 72 -2.07 -5.46 30.95
N ALA A 73 -2.55 -6.59 31.49
CA ALA A 73 -1.91 -7.29 32.60
C ALA A 73 -0.77 -8.25 32.18
N ILE A 74 -0.61 -8.56 30.88
CA ILE A 74 0.41 -9.52 30.44
C ILE A 74 1.74 -8.87 30.09
N GLY A 75 2.82 -9.60 30.37
CA GLY A 75 4.16 -9.21 29.95
C GLY A 75 4.49 -9.66 28.51
N PRO A 76 5.60 -9.17 27.93
CA PRO A 76 6.03 -9.50 26.56
C PRO A 76 6.14 -11.01 26.27
N LYS A 77 6.73 -11.77 27.20
CA LYS A 77 6.90 -13.23 27.03
C LYS A 77 5.57 -13.98 27.02
N GLU A 78 4.62 -13.57 27.86
CA GLU A 78 3.27 -14.17 27.86
C GLU A 78 2.49 -13.78 26.61
N LEU A 79 2.61 -12.54 26.12
CA LEU A 79 2.01 -12.13 24.83
C LEU A 79 2.51 -13.02 23.69
N VAL A 80 3.82 -13.28 23.62
CA VAL A 80 4.40 -14.18 22.62
C VAL A 80 3.83 -15.60 22.75
N GLU A 81 3.79 -16.17 23.96
CA GLU A 81 3.18 -17.49 24.19
C GLU A 81 1.75 -17.56 23.64
N ARG A 82 0.94 -16.55 23.98
CA ARG A 82 -0.47 -16.48 23.57
C ARG A 82 -0.60 -16.38 22.06
N LEU A 83 0.18 -15.52 21.40
CA LEU A 83 0.16 -15.32 19.95
C LEU A 83 0.66 -16.56 19.21
N VAL A 84 1.73 -17.20 19.67
CA VAL A 84 2.23 -18.47 19.11
C VAL A 84 1.15 -19.54 19.10
N GLY A 85 0.32 -19.61 20.14
CA GLY A 85 -0.84 -20.51 20.19
C GLY A 85 -1.89 -20.25 19.10
N GLY A 86 -1.88 -19.08 18.45
CA GLY A 86 -2.79 -18.70 17.37
C GLY A 86 -2.14 -18.55 16.00
N LEU A 87 -0.88 -18.94 15.81
CA LEU A 87 -0.19 -18.77 14.53
C LEU A 87 -0.53 -19.84 13.49
N GLN A 88 -1.00 -21.03 13.90
CA GLN A 88 -1.25 -22.13 12.96
C GLN A 88 -2.17 -21.73 11.78
N PRO A 89 -3.28 -20.98 11.98
CA PRO A 89 -4.14 -20.56 10.86
C PRO A 89 -3.49 -19.55 9.90
N LEU A 90 -2.36 -18.95 10.26
CA LEU A 90 -1.69 -17.90 9.49
C LEU A 90 -0.56 -18.45 8.61
N GLU A 91 -0.23 -19.74 8.71
CA GLU A 91 0.96 -20.33 8.07
C GLU A 91 1.00 -20.20 6.54
N ASN A 92 -0.15 -20.00 5.90
CA ASN A 92 -0.27 -19.79 4.45
C ASN A 92 -0.05 -18.33 4.02
N THR A 93 0.10 -17.39 4.95
CA THR A 93 0.14 -15.95 4.68
C THR A 93 1.56 -15.45 4.37
N ALA A 94 1.67 -14.36 3.62
CA ALA A 94 2.95 -13.69 3.37
C ALA A 94 3.57 -13.17 4.68
N GLN A 95 2.72 -12.69 5.58
CA GLN A 95 3.03 -12.18 6.90
C GLN A 95 3.74 -13.24 7.75
N TYR A 96 3.17 -14.45 7.85
CA TYR A 96 3.83 -15.54 8.56
C TYR A 96 5.18 -15.91 7.96
N SER A 97 5.28 -15.87 6.63
CA SER A 97 6.57 -16.09 5.96
C SER A 97 7.60 -15.04 6.37
N TRP A 98 7.23 -13.76 6.51
CA TRP A 98 8.12 -12.72 7.01
C TRP A 98 8.60 -12.99 8.44
N LEU A 99 7.73 -13.44 9.33
CA LEU A 99 8.09 -13.82 10.71
C LEU A 99 9.16 -14.90 10.72
N ILE A 100 8.94 -16.00 10.01
CA ILE A 100 9.86 -17.13 10.00
C ILE A 100 11.21 -16.73 9.41
N GLU A 101 11.19 -15.93 8.35
CA GLU A 101 12.38 -15.40 7.69
C GLU A 101 13.17 -14.44 8.62
N ILE A 102 12.50 -13.59 9.40
CA ILE A 102 13.15 -12.80 10.46
C ILE A 102 13.81 -13.71 11.50
N CYS A 103 13.08 -14.71 11.99
CA CYS A 103 13.58 -15.63 13.00
C CYS A 103 14.82 -16.41 12.53
N ARG A 104 14.85 -16.81 11.26
CA ARG A 104 15.98 -17.48 10.63
C ARG A 104 17.18 -16.55 10.50
N THR A 105 16.98 -15.41 9.85
CA THR A 105 18.06 -14.48 9.50
C THR A 105 18.72 -13.87 10.72
N PHE A 106 17.91 -13.42 11.68
CA PHE A 106 18.40 -12.62 12.80
C PHE A 106 18.64 -13.45 14.07
N PHE A 107 17.88 -14.52 14.28
CA PHE A 107 17.93 -15.30 15.53
C PHE A 107 18.40 -16.74 15.34
N GLY A 108 18.77 -17.14 14.11
CA GLY A 108 19.28 -18.47 13.80
C GLY A 108 18.29 -19.58 14.16
N PHE A 109 17.00 -19.33 13.93
CA PHE A 109 15.95 -20.33 13.98
C PHE A 109 16.11 -21.29 12.79
N GLU A 110 16.11 -22.60 13.03
CA GLU A 110 16.37 -23.60 11.97
C GLU A 110 15.11 -24.33 11.50
N GLU A 111 14.03 -24.25 12.28
CA GLU A 111 12.76 -24.90 11.96
C GLU A 111 11.96 -24.09 10.92
N ASP A 112 10.90 -24.69 10.41
CA ASP A 112 9.98 -24.09 9.44
C ASP A 112 8.73 -23.49 10.07
N ARG A 113 8.44 -23.83 11.32
CA ARG A 113 7.21 -23.45 12.00
C ARG A 113 7.45 -23.06 13.44
N LEU A 114 6.85 -21.95 13.86
CA LEU A 114 6.81 -21.52 15.25
C LEU A 114 5.57 -22.11 15.95
N HIS A 115 5.77 -22.78 17.09
CA HIS A 115 4.71 -23.43 17.85
C HIS A 115 5.03 -23.51 19.35
N LEU A 116 4.06 -23.97 20.16
CA LEU A 116 4.17 -23.98 21.63
C LEU A 116 5.37 -24.76 22.19
N ASN A 117 5.98 -25.68 21.43
CA ASN A 117 7.11 -26.48 21.88
C ASN A 117 8.50 -25.90 21.57
N ASN A 118 8.61 -24.86 20.73
CA ASN A 118 9.90 -24.29 20.31
C ASN A 118 10.03 -22.77 20.53
N TRP A 119 8.91 -22.06 20.75
CA TRP A 119 8.93 -20.60 20.86
C TRP A 119 9.73 -20.08 22.04
N GLU A 120 9.72 -20.77 23.19
CA GLU A 120 10.35 -20.25 24.41
C GLU A 120 11.87 -20.14 24.23
N ALA A 121 12.49 -21.16 23.63
CA ALA A 121 13.91 -21.15 23.31
C ALA A 121 14.26 -20.05 22.29
N LEU A 122 13.37 -19.81 21.31
CA LEU A 122 13.53 -18.72 20.36
C LEU A 122 13.40 -17.34 21.04
N TYR A 123 12.41 -17.17 21.91
CA TYR A 123 12.20 -15.94 22.68
C TYR A 123 13.47 -15.59 23.47
N ASP A 124 13.94 -16.50 24.32
CA ASP A 124 15.11 -16.28 25.19
C ASP A 124 16.38 -15.99 24.37
N ARG A 125 16.54 -16.67 23.22
CA ARG A 125 17.67 -16.43 22.30
C ARG A 125 17.56 -15.06 21.62
N SER A 126 16.38 -14.71 21.11
CA SER A 126 16.13 -13.44 20.41
C SER A 126 16.35 -12.25 21.34
N GLU A 127 15.83 -12.31 22.57
CA GLU A 127 16.01 -11.27 23.59
C GLU A 127 17.49 -11.06 23.93
N SER A 128 18.26 -12.15 24.05
CA SER A 128 19.71 -12.10 24.27
C SER A 128 20.48 -11.43 23.11
N ILE A 129 20.08 -11.69 21.86
CA ILE A 129 20.68 -11.08 20.67
C ILE A 129 20.31 -9.59 20.58
N MET A 130 19.02 -9.26 20.77
CA MET A 130 18.49 -7.90 20.71
C MET A 130 19.03 -6.99 21.82
N ALA A 131 19.49 -7.54 22.94
CA ALA A 131 20.11 -6.78 24.03
C ALA A 131 21.45 -6.11 23.64
N SER A 132 22.00 -6.42 22.47
CA SER A 132 23.18 -5.75 21.95
C SER A 132 22.90 -4.25 21.70
N ALA A 133 23.78 -3.38 22.19
CA ALA A 133 23.70 -1.94 21.89
C ALA A 133 23.95 -1.63 20.40
N GLN A 134 24.47 -2.59 19.63
CA GLN A 134 24.71 -2.49 18.19
C GLN A 134 23.63 -3.21 17.37
N TRP A 135 22.49 -3.55 17.99
CA TRP A 135 21.49 -4.38 17.34
C TRP A 135 20.92 -3.71 16.09
N SER A 136 20.56 -2.43 16.18
CA SER A 136 20.03 -1.65 15.06
C SER A 136 21.00 -1.60 13.86
N GLU A 137 22.29 -1.35 14.11
CA GLU A 137 23.33 -1.34 13.08
C GLU A 137 23.49 -2.74 12.46
N THR A 138 23.46 -3.78 13.30
CA THR A 138 23.54 -5.18 12.83
C THR A 138 22.37 -5.52 11.91
N VAL A 139 21.16 -5.10 12.26
CA VAL A 139 19.96 -5.33 11.44
C VAL A 139 20.06 -4.59 10.11
N LEU A 140 20.48 -3.32 10.11
CA LEU A 140 20.68 -2.54 8.88
C LEU A 140 21.72 -3.17 7.95
N ASP A 141 22.87 -3.56 8.50
CA ASP A 141 23.97 -4.17 7.74
C ASP A 141 23.57 -5.53 7.16
N GLN A 142 22.96 -6.41 7.96
CA GLN A 142 22.46 -7.70 7.48
C GLN A 142 21.32 -7.55 6.47
N SER A 143 20.51 -6.49 6.61
CA SER A 143 19.44 -6.18 5.65
C SER A 143 19.95 -5.59 4.33
N ASN A 144 21.24 -5.23 4.25
CA ASN A 144 21.82 -4.45 3.17
C ASN A 144 21.07 -3.13 2.93
N VAL A 145 20.77 -2.40 4.02
CA VAL A 145 20.05 -1.13 4.01
C VAL A 145 21.00 -0.01 4.45
N GLN A 146 21.00 1.09 3.72
CA GLN A 146 21.81 2.27 4.02
C GLN A 146 21.08 3.27 4.90
N ALA A 147 19.81 3.53 4.59
CA ALA A 147 18.99 4.51 5.29
C ALA A 147 17.51 4.17 5.15
N VAL A 148 16.70 4.73 6.03
CA VAL A 148 15.26 4.57 6.09
C VAL A 148 14.61 5.94 6.23
N PHE A 149 13.56 6.20 5.45
CA PHE A 149 12.70 7.36 5.64
C PHE A 149 11.76 7.08 6.79
N LEU A 150 11.69 8.02 7.71
CA LEU A 150 10.75 8.04 8.82
C LEU A 150 9.40 8.59 8.34
N THR A 151 8.41 8.57 9.23
CA THR A 151 7.15 9.27 9.06
C THR A 151 6.88 10.02 10.36
N ASN A 152 7.37 11.25 10.44
CA ASN A 152 7.38 12.04 11.66
C ASN A 152 6.14 12.90 11.78
N ASP A 153 5.61 13.01 12.99
CA ASP A 153 4.51 13.92 13.30
C ASP A 153 4.95 15.37 13.11
N PHE A 154 4.00 16.23 12.75
CA PHE A 154 4.33 17.60 12.39
C PHE A 154 5.02 18.36 13.52
N ASP A 155 4.89 17.99 14.79
CA ASP A 155 5.50 18.64 15.95
C ASP A 155 6.73 17.90 16.51
N ASP A 156 7.22 16.85 15.85
CA ASP A 156 8.44 16.15 16.25
C ASP A 156 9.65 17.09 16.33
N ALA A 157 10.49 16.88 17.35
CA ALA A 157 11.70 17.66 17.56
C ALA A 157 12.80 17.36 16.54
N LEU A 158 12.86 16.12 16.03
CA LEU A 158 13.88 15.63 15.08
C LEU A 158 15.31 15.74 15.64
N GLU A 159 15.51 15.32 16.89
CA GLU A 159 16.80 15.37 17.59
C GLU A 159 17.19 13.99 18.11
N GLY A 160 18.47 13.75 18.38
CA GLY A 160 18.94 12.54 19.06
C GLY A 160 19.07 11.28 18.20
N PHE A 161 19.10 11.43 16.87
CA PHE A 161 19.39 10.35 15.92
C PHE A 161 20.15 10.88 14.69
N ASP A 162 20.78 9.97 13.94
CA ASP A 162 21.48 10.30 12.69
C ASP A 162 20.49 10.47 11.53
N THR A 163 20.34 11.70 11.04
CA THR A 163 19.41 12.06 9.95
C THR A 163 19.86 11.59 8.56
N ASP A 164 21.09 11.10 8.42
CA ASP A 164 21.53 10.44 7.18
C ASP A 164 21.09 8.97 7.11
N THR A 165 20.96 8.31 8.26
CA THR A 165 20.46 6.93 8.39
C THR A 165 18.94 6.89 8.58
N TYR A 166 18.40 7.77 9.43
CA TYR A 166 16.97 7.89 9.74
C TYR A 166 16.45 9.23 9.19
N ILE A 167 16.05 9.23 7.93
CA ILE A 167 15.76 10.44 7.16
C ILE A 167 14.37 10.96 7.52
N PRO A 168 14.23 12.20 8.05
CA PRO A 168 12.91 12.72 8.41
C PRO A 168 11.96 12.90 7.21
N CYS A 169 10.67 12.68 7.45
CA CYS A 169 9.59 13.00 6.52
C CYS A 169 8.47 13.70 7.28
N LEU A 170 7.99 14.83 6.77
CA LEU A 170 6.91 15.58 7.39
C LEU A 170 5.56 14.93 7.10
N ARG A 171 4.95 14.27 8.09
CA ARG A 171 3.56 13.77 8.00
C ARG A 171 2.58 14.89 8.31
N THR A 172 1.52 15.02 7.51
CA THR A 172 0.63 16.20 7.54
C THR A 172 -0.85 15.90 7.81
N ASP A 173 -1.20 14.65 8.12
CA ASP A 173 -2.58 14.18 8.33
C ASP A 173 -3.34 15.06 9.33
N ASP A 174 -2.77 15.29 10.52
CA ASP A 174 -3.38 16.12 11.58
C ASP A 174 -3.64 17.56 11.12
N LEU A 175 -2.70 18.15 10.39
CA LEU A 175 -2.80 19.52 9.91
C LEU A 175 -3.94 19.67 8.90
N VAL A 176 -4.16 18.64 8.06
CA VAL A 176 -5.19 18.66 7.03
C VAL A 176 -6.56 18.28 7.59
N PHE A 177 -6.65 17.19 8.36
CA PHE A 177 -7.93 16.58 8.72
C PHE A 177 -8.38 16.89 10.16
N HIS A 178 -7.47 17.33 11.04
CA HIS A 178 -7.75 17.46 12.48
C HIS A 178 -7.48 18.86 13.04
N LEU A 179 -7.23 19.86 12.19
CA LEU A 179 -6.98 21.25 12.62
C LEU A 179 -8.13 21.90 13.41
N ALA A 180 -9.35 21.35 13.34
CA ALA A 180 -10.46 21.81 14.17
C ALA A 180 -10.33 21.44 15.65
N LYS A 181 -9.57 20.37 15.94
CA LYS A 181 -9.33 19.91 17.31
C LYS A 181 -8.45 20.93 18.06
N PRO A 182 -8.82 21.33 19.30
CA PRO A 182 -8.00 22.25 20.09
C PRO A 182 -6.58 21.74 20.36
N GLU A 183 -6.41 20.44 20.59
CA GLU A 183 -5.10 19.81 20.83
C GLU A 183 -4.13 19.97 19.65
N VAL A 184 -4.59 19.76 18.41
CA VAL A 184 -3.77 19.90 17.20
C VAL A 184 -3.35 21.35 17.02
N ARG A 185 -4.26 22.31 17.25
CA ARG A 185 -3.92 23.74 17.23
C ARG A 185 -2.94 24.12 18.33
N GLY A 186 -3.10 23.55 19.53
CA GLY A 186 -2.19 23.74 20.66
C GLY A 186 -0.78 23.22 20.35
N ARG A 187 -0.67 21.99 19.82
CA ARG A 187 0.60 21.40 19.34
C ARG A 187 1.26 22.27 18.28
N LEU A 188 0.48 22.71 17.28
CA LEU A 188 0.97 23.59 16.21
C LEU A 188 1.48 24.93 16.75
N ALA A 189 0.72 25.59 17.62
CA ALA A 189 1.15 26.85 18.22
C ALA A 189 2.39 26.66 19.11
N ALA A 190 2.46 25.57 19.87
CA ALA A 190 3.60 25.26 20.74
C ALA A 190 4.90 25.03 19.95
N CYS A 191 4.84 24.26 18.86
CA CYS A 191 6.02 23.94 18.07
C CYS A 191 6.41 25.05 17.07
N THR A 192 5.46 25.90 16.67
CA THR A 192 5.72 27.02 15.75
C THR A 192 6.01 28.35 16.44
N GLY A 193 5.49 28.54 17.65
CA GLY A 193 5.41 29.84 18.31
C GLY A 193 4.39 30.80 17.68
N ILE A 194 3.51 30.30 16.81
CA ILE A 194 2.55 31.10 16.03
C ILE A 194 1.12 30.66 16.39
N GLU A 195 0.37 31.56 17.00
CA GLU A 195 -1.07 31.39 17.24
C GLU A 195 -1.86 31.70 15.96
N LEU A 196 -2.89 30.91 15.67
CA LEU A 196 -3.79 31.17 14.55
C LEU A 196 -4.78 32.29 14.91
N ASP A 197 -4.65 33.44 14.24
CA ASP A 197 -5.41 34.66 14.54
C ASP A 197 -6.67 34.85 13.66
N GLY A 198 -6.98 33.86 12.83
CA GLY A 198 -8.09 33.90 11.87
C GLY A 198 -7.71 34.41 10.49
N THR A 199 -6.44 34.78 10.27
CA THR A 199 -5.91 35.13 8.95
C THR A 199 -5.33 33.92 8.23
N LEU A 200 -5.37 33.96 6.89
CA LEU A 200 -4.67 32.95 6.07
C LEU A 200 -3.15 33.11 6.15
N GLU A 201 -2.66 34.28 6.53
CA GLU A 201 -1.23 34.56 6.73
C GLU A 201 -0.70 33.84 7.97
N SER A 202 -1.42 33.87 9.10
CA SER A 202 -1.01 33.11 10.29
C SER A 202 -1.00 31.61 10.02
N LEU A 203 -2.00 31.11 9.26
CA LEU A 203 -2.07 29.70 8.85
C LEU A 203 -0.91 29.32 7.94
N ARG A 204 -0.63 30.09 6.88
CA ARG A 204 0.51 29.80 6.01
C ARG A 204 1.83 29.87 6.79
N SER A 205 1.99 30.85 7.68
CA SER A 205 3.23 31.04 8.43
C SER A 205 3.51 29.90 9.40
N SER A 206 2.49 29.37 10.08
CA SER A 206 2.67 28.21 10.97
C SER A 206 3.05 26.94 10.18
N LEU A 207 2.39 26.68 9.04
CA LEU A 207 2.73 25.56 8.17
C LEU A 207 4.13 25.71 7.57
N LYS A 208 4.48 26.91 7.10
CA LYS A 208 5.82 27.21 6.56
C LYS A 208 6.91 27.00 7.60
N GLN A 209 6.69 27.40 8.84
CA GLN A 209 7.66 27.18 9.92
C GLN A 209 7.96 25.68 10.09
N ARG A 210 6.95 24.80 9.95
CA ARG A 210 7.18 23.35 10.02
C ARG A 210 8.07 22.86 8.88
N PHE A 211 7.89 23.36 7.65
CA PHE A 211 8.81 23.07 6.55
C PHE A 211 10.23 23.57 6.83
N GLU A 212 10.38 24.78 7.37
CA GLU A 212 11.70 25.32 7.75
C GLU A 212 12.39 24.44 8.80
N HIS A 213 11.67 24.03 9.85
CA HIS A 213 12.19 23.11 10.87
C HIS A 213 12.61 21.78 10.27
N PHE A 214 11.73 21.12 9.53
CA PHE A 214 11.97 19.79 8.95
C PHE A 214 13.14 19.80 7.96
N VAL A 215 13.16 20.74 7.02
CA VAL A 215 14.23 20.84 6.02
C VAL A 215 15.57 21.18 6.68
N SER A 216 15.58 22.04 7.71
CA SER A 216 16.80 22.32 8.47
C SER A 216 17.36 21.10 9.23
N ARG A 217 16.51 20.10 9.47
CA ARG A 217 16.84 18.82 10.12
C ARG A 217 16.99 17.67 9.12
N GLY A 218 17.14 17.98 7.83
CA GLY A 218 17.47 16.98 6.81
C GLY A 218 16.28 16.23 6.22
N ALA A 219 15.04 16.71 6.45
CA ALA A 219 13.87 16.13 5.81
C ALA A 219 13.96 16.17 4.28
N ARG A 220 13.51 15.10 3.64
CA ARG A 220 13.58 14.94 2.17
C ARG A 220 12.24 14.69 1.50
N ALA A 221 11.16 14.66 2.29
CA ALA A 221 9.81 14.46 1.79
C ALA A 221 8.77 15.07 2.74
N CYS A 222 7.60 15.34 2.18
CA CYS A 222 6.34 15.56 2.89
C CYS A 222 5.41 14.40 2.53
N ALA A 223 4.64 13.88 3.48
CA ALA A 223 3.75 12.75 3.27
C ALA A 223 2.35 13.00 3.86
N ILE A 224 1.35 12.33 3.29
CA ILE A 224 -0.02 12.36 3.77
C ILE A 224 -0.78 11.07 3.46
N SER A 225 -1.55 10.60 4.44
CA SER A 225 -2.56 9.55 4.26
C SER A 225 -3.93 10.18 3.99
N ILE A 226 -4.53 9.87 2.84
CA ILE A 226 -5.72 10.55 2.32
C ILE A 226 -6.92 9.60 2.34
N PRO A 227 -8.03 9.97 3.01
CA PRO A 227 -9.24 9.16 3.00
C PRO A 227 -9.97 9.26 1.65
N PRO A 228 -10.73 8.23 1.25
CA PRO A 228 -11.52 8.23 0.00
C PRO A 228 -12.52 9.40 -0.11
N THR A 229 -12.92 9.98 1.02
CA THR A 229 -13.87 11.10 1.08
C THR A 229 -13.23 12.46 0.75
N PHE A 230 -11.90 12.54 0.71
CA PHE A 230 -11.19 13.79 0.43
C PHE A 230 -10.88 13.95 -1.06
N THR A 231 -11.09 15.17 -1.56
CA THR A 231 -10.67 15.56 -2.91
C THR A 231 -9.92 16.88 -2.82
N PRO A 232 -8.70 16.99 -3.39
CA PRO A 232 -7.85 18.19 -3.25
C PRO A 232 -8.25 19.31 -4.24
N THR A 233 -9.50 19.78 -4.19
CA THR A 233 -9.92 20.94 -5.00
C THR A 233 -9.40 22.25 -4.39
N PRO A 234 -8.97 23.24 -5.18
CA PRO A 234 -8.55 24.53 -4.66
C PRO A 234 -9.71 25.28 -4.02
N VAL A 235 -9.38 26.10 -3.00
CA VAL A 235 -10.36 26.91 -2.27
C VAL A 235 -9.92 28.37 -2.28
N GLY A 236 -10.76 29.23 -2.84
CA GLY A 236 -10.51 30.68 -2.88
C GLY A 236 -10.43 31.31 -1.49
N ASP A 237 -9.61 32.36 -1.36
CA ASP A 237 -9.28 33.00 -0.07
C ASP A 237 -10.50 33.37 0.77
N GLY A 238 -11.53 33.97 0.17
CA GLY A 238 -12.75 34.34 0.91
C GLY A 238 -13.43 33.14 1.59
N ARG A 239 -13.58 32.02 0.87
CA ARG A 239 -14.18 30.79 1.40
C ARG A 239 -13.31 30.19 2.50
N ALA A 240 -11.98 30.18 2.29
CA ALA A 240 -11.01 29.68 3.25
C ALA A 240 -10.97 30.52 4.53
N SER A 241 -10.97 31.85 4.44
CA SER A 241 -11.03 32.74 5.60
C SER A 241 -12.32 32.54 6.40
N THR A 242 -13.47 32.38 5.73
CA THR A 242 -14.73 32.05 6.43
C THR A 242 -14.64 30.70 7.14
N ALA A 243 -14.06 29.68 6.50
CA ALA A 243 -13.88 28.36 7.10
C ALA A 243 -12.95 28.39 8.31
N LEU A 244 -11.79 29.04 8.20
CA LEU A 244 -10.84 29.21 9.29
C LEU A 244 -11.50 29.90 10.50
N ASN A 245 -12.19 31.03 10.27
CA ASN A 245 -12.88 31.73 11.36
C ASN A 245 -13.95 30.86 12.04
N ALA A 246 -14.75 30.11 11.27
CA ALA A 246 -15.76 29.22 11.82
C ALA A 246 -15.14 28.10 12.66
N VAL A 247 -14.06 27.48 12.18
CA VAL A 247 -13.33 26.42 12.88
C VAL A 247 -12.65 26.97 14.14
N LEU A 248 -12.06 28.17 14.11
CA LEU A 248 -11.45 28.75 15.30
C LEU A 248 -12.48 29.06 16.40
N GLN A 249 -13.69 29.48 16.03
CA GLN A 249 -14.77 29.83 16.95
C GLN A 249 -15.52 28.59 17.49
N LYS A 250 -15.83 27.62 16.62
CA LYS A 250 -16.70 26.48 16.95
C LYS A 250 -15.95 25.15 17.13
N GLY A 251 -14.66 25.09 16.76
CA GLY A 251 -13.88 23.85 16.81
C GLY A 251 -14.53 22.74 15.98
N ILE A 252 -14.59 21.55 16.57
CA ILE A 252 -15.19 20.34 15.97
C ILE A 252 -16.68 20.55 15.63
N SER A 253 -17.39 21.39 16.40
CA SER A 253 -18.81 21.72 16.16
C SER A 253 -19.06 22.67 14.97
N ALA A 254 -18.03 23.06 14.21
CA ALA A 254 -18.22 23.80 12.97
C ALA A 254 -18.94 22.93 11.91
N ASP A 255 -19.64 23.57 10.98
CA ASP A 255 -20.34 22.85 9.90
C ASP A 255 -19.37 22.05 9.03
N ALA A 256 -19.77 20.87 8.55
CA ALA A 256 -18.95 19.98 7.72
C ALA A 256 -18.30 20.69 6.52
N SER A 257 -19.04 21.58 5.86
CA SER A 257 -18.52 22.35 4.72
C SER A 257 -17.35 23.26 5.09
N HIS A 258 -17.24 23.72 6.35
CA HIS A 258 -16.12 24.51 6.84
C HIS A 258 -14.89 23.65 7.08
N HIS A 259 -15.06 22.47 7.66
CA HIS A 259 -13.98 21.49 7.82
C HIS A 259 -13.39 21.11 6.45
N GLU A 260 -14.26 20.79 5.48
CA GLU A 260 -13.86 20.42 4.12
C GLU A 260 -13.15 21.56 3.38
N ALA A 261 -13.65 22.79 3.49
CA ALA A 261 -13.00 23.94 2.85
C ALA A 261 -11.64 24.27 3.49
N LEU A 262 -11.51 24.10 4.81
CA LEU A 262 -10.25 24.33 5.52
C LEU A 262 -9.23 23.23 5.22
N SER A 263 -9.62 21.96 5.24
CA SER A 263 -8.72 20.84 4.94
C SER A 263 -8.13 20.96 3.53
N ARG A 264 -8.96 21.27 2.54
CA ARG A 264 -8.52 21.55 1.17
C ARG A 264 -7.57 22.74 1.08
N ARG A 265 -7.85 23.81 1.83
CA ARG A 265 -6.95 24.98 1.88
C ARG A 265 -5.59 24.60 2.47
N VAL A 266 -5.56 23.87 3.58
CA VAL A 266 -4.32 23.43 4.21
C VAL A 266 -3.55 22.54 3.25
N PHE A 267 -4.20 21.53 2.67
CA PHE A 267 -3.59 20.64 1.67
C PHE A 267 -2.93 21.39 0.50
N TRP A 268 -3.63 22.36 -0.08
CA TRP A 268 -3.07 23.19 -1.16
C TRP A 268 -1.90 24.05 -0.68
N THR A 269 -1.97 24.59 0.54
CA THR A 269 -0.85 25.34 1.14
C THR A 269 0.37 24.44 1.34
N LEU A 270 0.17 23.16 1.71
CA LEU A 270 1.26 22.17 1.81
C LEU A 270 1.87 21.87 0.45
N ALA A 271 1.08 21.74 -0.61
CA ALA A 271 1.59 21.56 -1.97
C ALA A 271 2.40 22.77 -2.46
N GLU A 272 1.95 24.00 -2.16
CA GLU A 272 2.71 25.23 -2.41
C GLU A 272 4.04 25.26 -1.65
N LEU A 273 4.06 24.77 -0.41
CA LEU A 273 5.28 24.68 0.39
C LEU A 273 6.20 23.56 -0.09
N CYS A 274 5.67 22.45 -0.58
CA CYS A 274 6.47 21.42 -1.26
C CYS A 274 7.17 21.99 -2.49
N ASP A 275 6.49 22.83 -3.28
CA ASP A 275 7.09 23.54 -4.42
C ASP A 275 8.16 24.55 -3.95
N GLU A 276 7.85 25.34 -2.92
CA GLU A 276 8.77 26.36 -2.36
C GLU A 276 10.06 25.75 -1.79
N PHE A 277 9.96 24.60 -1.10
CA PHE A 277 11.10 23.92 -0.47
C PHE A 277 11.71 22.81 -1.32
N GLY A 278 11.16 22.52 -2.50
CA GLY A 278 11.64 21.48 -3.39
C GLY A 278 11.49 20.06 -2.83
N LEU A 279 10.47 19.82 -2.01
CA LEU A 279 10.19 18.50 -1.46
C LEU A 279 9.20 17.73 -2.34
N PRO A 280 9.41 16.43 -2.58
CA PRO A 280 8.34 15.55 -3.07
C PRO A 280 7.22 15.47 -2.03
N PHE A 281 5.99 15.35 -2.52
CA PHE A 281 4.79 15.17 -1.70
C PHE A 281 4.22 13.76 -1.93
N ASP A 282 4.55 12.84 -1.01
CA ASP A 282 4.14 11.44 -1.03
C ASP A 282 2.66 11.30 -0.63
N LEU A 283 1.85 10.75 -1.55
CA LEU A 283 0.40 10.64 -1.40
C LEU A 283 0.00 9.17 -1.21
N MET A 284 -0.48 8.82 -0.02
CA MET A 284 -1.04 7.50 0.26
C MET A 284 -2.57 7.59 0.24
N ILE A 285 -3.22 7.00 -0.76
CA ILE A 285 -4.64 7.27 -1.05
C ILE A 285 -5.49 6.03 -0.81
N GLY A 286 -6.53 6.17 0.03
CA GLY A 286 -7.69 5.28 0.01
C GLY A 286 -8.05 4.56 1.31
N VAL A 287 -7.49 4.96 2.46
CA VAL A 287 -7.83 4.32 3.74
C VAL A 287 -9.09 4.93 4.38
N ASN A 288 -10.01 4.06 4.77
CA ASN A 288 -11.09 4.35 5.72
C ASN A 288 -10.64 3.85 7.09
N ARG A 289 -10.54 4.77 8.06
CA ARG A 289 -10.14 4.43 9.43
C ARG A 289 -11.33 3.89 10.22
N GLN A 290 -11.07 3.00 11.18
CA GLN A 290 -12.06 2.49 12.14
C GLN A 290 -13.32 1.87 11.52
N VAL A 291 -13.18 1.16 10.40
CA VAL A 291 -14.28 0.43 9.76
C VAL A 291 -14.75 -0.76 10.61
N TYR A 292 -13.83 -1.36 11.38
CA TYR A 292 -14.13 -2.39 12.36
C TYR A 292 -13.75 -1.92 13.77
N PRO A 293 -14.61 -1.15 14.47
CA PRO A 293 -14.29 -0.57 15.79
C PRO A 293 -13.94 -1.60 16.88
N GLU A 294 -14.52 -2.79 16.80
CA GLU A 294 -14.26 -3.89 17.73
C GLU A 294 -12.94 -4.64 17.43
N GLY A 295 -12.28 -4.30 16.33
CA GLY A 295 -10.99 -4.88 15.95
C GLY A 295 -9.88 -4.60 16.95
N VAL A 296 -8.79 -5.34 16.79
CA VAL A 296 -7.57 -5.12 17.57
C VAL A 296 -6.93 -3.77 17.23
N PHE A 297 -6.05 -3.26 18.10
CA PHE A 297 -5.26 -2.07 17.89
C PHE A 297 -4.57 -2.12 16.51
N GLN A 298 -4.76 -1.05 15.72
CA GLN A 298 -4.33 -0.93 14.30
C GLN A 298 -4.94 -1.95 13.31
N GLY A 299 -5.79 -2.88 13.75
CA GLY A 299 -6.51 -3.85 12.92
C GLY A 299 -7.98 -3.48 12.70
N GLN A 300 -8.27 -2.18 12.53
CA GLN A 300 -9.63 -1.63 12.42
C GLN A 300 -9.90 -0.94 11.09
N ASP A 301 -8.86 -0.70 10.31
CA ASP A 301 -8.93 0.12 9.10
C ASP A 301 -9.20 -0.76 7.89
N LEU A 302 -9.86 -0.21 6.88
CA LEU A 302 -10.12 -0.90 5.61
C LEU A 302 -10.07 0.12 4.46
N TYR A 303 -10.27 -0.35 3.24
CA TYR A 303 -10.39 0.52 2.07
C TYR A 303 -11.72 0.31 1.37
N ASP A 304 -12.13 1.30 0.58
CA ASP A 304 -13.17 1.13 -0.43
C ASP A 304 -12.62 1.47 -1.82
N SER A 305 -13.31 1.01 -2.86
CA SER A 305 -12.85 1.15 -4.25
C SER A 305 -13.38 2.42 -4.95
N ARG A 306 -13.88 3.42 -4.22
CA ARG A 306 -14.49 4.63 -4.81
C ARG A 306 -13.47 5.75 -5.08
N VAL A 307 -12.19 5.49 -4.86
CA VAL A 307 -11.08 6.41 -5.15
C VAL A 307 -10.84 6.48 -6.65
N SER A 308 -10.73 7.69 -7.20
CA SER A 308 -10.30 7.92 -8.57
C SER A 308 -9.28 9.07 -8.67
N LEU A 309 -8.18 8.83 -9.40
CA LEU A 309 -7.09 9.79 -9.56
C LEU A 309 -7.49 11.00 -10.43
N ILE A 310 -8.62 10.93 -11.15
CA ILE A 310 -9.19 12.10 -11.84
C ILE A 310 -9.49 13.26 -10.90
N GLN A 311 -9.80 12.96 -9.65
CA GLN A 311 -10.04 13.94 -8.60
C GLN A 311 -8.78 14.76 -8.25
N TYR A 312 -7.59 14.25 -8.59
CA TYR A 312 -6.29 14.87 -8.33
C TYR A 312 -5.73 15.65 -9.53
N ARG A 313 -6.43 15.64 -10.68
CA ARG A 313 -5.93 16.27 -11.92
C ARG A 313 -5.54 17.74 -11.73
N GLU A 314 -6.33 18.51 -10.97
CA GLU A 314 -6.09 19.94 -10.79
C GLU A 314 -4.85 20.19 -9.92
N LEU A 315 -4.61 19.35 -8.91
CA LEU A 315 -3.38 19.36 -8.13
C LEU A 315 -2.16 19.13 -9.03
N PHE A 316 -2.16 18.06 -9.81
CA PHE A 316 -1.02 17.72 -10.66
C PHE A 316 -0.74 18.77 -11.75
N ASN A 317 -1.79 19.40 -12.30
CA ASN A 317 -1.63 20.50 -13.26
C ASN A 317 -1.09 21.78 -12.62
N SER A 318 -1.45 22.06 -11.36
CA SER A 318 -1.09 23.31 -10.68
C SER A 318 0.33 23.30 -10.13
N PHE A 319 0.88 22.12 -9.82
CA PHE A 319 2.23 21.96 -9.26
C PHE A 319 3.12 21.08 -10.15
N PRO A 320 3.46 21.51 -11.39
CA PRO A 320 4.23 20.69 -12.33
C PRO A 320 5.67 20.39 -11.86
N ASN A 321 6.20 21.16 -10.91
CA ASN A 321 7.56 21.00 -10.39
C ASN A 321 7.62 20.10 -9.13
N VAL A 322 6.51 19.96 -8.39
CA VAL A 322 6.43 19.06 -7.23
C VAL A 322 6.35 17.64 -7.73
N LYS A 323 7.20 16.75 -7.21
CA LYS A 323 7.10 15.32 -7.47
C LYS A 323 6.06 14.69 -6.54
N PHE A 324 5.17 13.89 -7.10
CA PHE A 324 4.14 13.15 -6.36
C PHE A 324 4.39 11.65 -6.50
N PRO A 325 5.17 11.03 -5.59
CA PRO A 325 5.06 9.61 -5.31
C PRO A 325 3.63 9.29 -4.88
N VAL A 326 2.97 8.34 -5.54
CA VAL A 326 1.59 7.97 -5.25
C VAL A 326 1.49 6.48 -4.98
N SER A 327 0.95 6.18 -3.80
CA SER A 327 0.58 4.84 -3.35
C SER A 327 -0.95 4.75 -3.30
N VAL A 328 -1.52 3.74 -3.95
CA VAL A 328 -2.96 3.45 -3.88
C VAL A 328 -3.19 2.20 -3.04
N LEU A 329 -4.17 2.24 -2.13
CA LEU A 329 -4.44 1.12 -1.23
C LEU A 329 -5.06 -0.09 -1.95
N ALA A 330 -5.84 0.18 -3.01
CA ALA A 330 -6.54 -0.84 -3.78
C ALA A 330 -5.87 -1.08 -5.13
N SER A 331 -5.54 -2.34 -5.44
CA SER A 331 -4.96 -2.74 -6.74
C SER A 331 -5.88 -2.41 -7.93
N VAL A 332 -7.20 -2.30 -7.73
CA VAL A 332 -8.13 -1.85 -8.78
C VAL A 332 -7.81 -0.45 -9.30
N THR A 333 -7.22 0.43 -8.47
CA THR A 333 -6.82 1.79 -8.86
C THR A 333 -5.43 1.80 -9.53
N ASN A 334 -4.71 0.68 -9.55
CA ASN A 334 -3.37 0.60 -10.14
C ASN A 334 -3.37 0.94 -11.64
N GLN A 335 -4.42 0.58 -12.38
CA GLN A 335 -4.52 0.93 -13.80
C GLN A 335 -4.63 2.45 -14.02
N GLU A 336 -5.38 3.15 -13.17
CA GLU A 336 -5.39 4.62 -13.18
C GLU A 336 -4.00 5.15 -12.82
N LEU A 337 -3.37 4.62 -11.77
CA LEU A 337 -2.03 5.03 -11.35
C LEU A 337 -1.00 4.90 -12.48
N VAL A 338 -1.00 3.79 -13.22
CA VAL A 338 -0.15 3.57 -14.39
C VAL A 338 -0.45 4.60 -15.49
N SER A 339 -1.73 4.82 -15.82
CA SER A 339 -2.14 5.72 -16.89
C SER A 339 -1.81 7.18 -16.57
N TYR A 340 -1.99 7.60 -15.33
CA TYR A 340 -1.59 8.94 -14.90
C TYR A 340 -0.07 9.07 -14.86
N ALA A 341 0.68 8.02 -14.48
CA ALA A 341 2.14 8.08 -14.42
C ALA A 341 2.76 8.03 -15.82
N TRP A 342 2.04 7.50 -16.80
CA TRP A 342 2.37 7.68 -18.20
C TRP A 342 2.24 9.15 -18.61
N ILE A 343 1.12 9.80 -18.28
CA ILE A 343 0.78 11.13 -18.82
C ILE A 343 1.41 12.29 -18.03
N PHE A 344 1.27 12.32 -16.70
CA PHE A 344 1.67 13.45 -15.85
C PHE A 344 3.17 13.41 -15.50
N PRO A 345 4.00 14.38 -15.91
CA PRO A 345 5.46 14.33 -15.69
C PRO A 345 5.90 14.29 -14.22
N ASN A 346 5.06 14.79 -13.32
CA ASN A 346 5.29 14.88 -11.90
C ASN A 346 4.74 13.70 -11.08
N MET A 347 3.98 12.78 -11.69
CA MET A 347 3.40 11.66 -10.97
C MET A 347 4.25 10.39 -11.10
N ILE A 348 4.55 9.76 -9.97
CA ILE A 348 5.48 8.64 -9.81
C ILE A 348 4.74 7.50 -9.12
N THR A 349 4.85 6.28 -9.63
CA THR A 349 4.27 5.11 -8.95
C THR A 349 5.13 4.74 -7.74
N ASN A 350 4.54 4.59 -6.56
CA ASN A 350 5.26 4.31 -5.33
C ASN A 350 4.77 3.02 -4.67
N GLY A 351 5.62 1.98 -4.63
CA GLY A 351 5.43 0.76 -3.84
C GLY A 351 4.06 0.07 -3.90
N HIS A 352 3.77 -0.74 -2.89
CA HIS A 352 2.49 -1.43 -2.72
C HIS A 352 2.07 -1.29 -1.25
N TRP A 353 1.04 -0.49 -1.01
CA TRP A 353 0.63 -0.10 0.33
C TRP A 353 -0.24 -1.17 1.00
N TRP A 354 0.12 -1.53 2.24
CA TRP A 354 -0.69 -2.30 3.18
C TRP A 354 -1.34 -3.56 2.56
N TYR A 355 -2.64 -3.58 2.30
CA TYR A 355 -3.36 -4.74 1.76
C TYR A 355 -2.90 -5.18 0.35
N SER A 356 -2.30 -4.27 -0.42
CA SER A 356 -1.70 -4.60 -1.72
C SER A 356 -0.29 -5.17 -1.60
N ASN A 357 0.30 -5.19 -0.40
CA ASN A 357 1.65 -5.67 -0.13
C ASN A 357 1.74 -7.20 -0.01
N THR A 358 1.21 -7.90 -1.01
CA THR A 358 1.29 -9.38 -1.11
C THR A 358 1.81 -9.78 -2.48
N PRO A 359 2.48 -10.96 -2.61
CA PRO A 359 3.14 -11.33 -3.86
C PRO A 359 2.24 -11.32 -5.09
N SER A 360 0.97 -11.67 -4.96
CA SER A 360 0.01 -11.71 -6.07
C SER A 360 -0.29 -10.34 -6.65
N PHE A 361 -0.57 -9.34 -5.80
CA PHE A 361 -0.80 -7.96 -6.23
C PHE A 361 0.50 -7.32 -6.70
N ILE A 362 1.60 -7.49 -5.97
CA ILE A 362 2.91 -6.96 -6.36
C ILE A 362 3.31 -7.46 -7.74
N ALA A 363 3.14 -8.76 -8.04
CA ALA A 363 3.53 -9.33 -9.33
C ALA A 363 2.72 -8.71 -10.48
N ARG A 364 1.39 -8.68 -10.33
CA ARG A 364 0.47 -8.11 -11.32
C ARG A 364 0.74 -6.62 -11.55
N ASP A 365 0.83 -5.85 -10.47
CA ASP A 365 0.92 -4.41 -10.55
C ASP A 365 2.30 -3.93 -11.00
N SER A 366 3.38 -4.59 -10.55
CA SER A 366 4.74 -4.30 -11.01
C SER A 366 4.91 -4.62 -12.50
N ALA A 367 4.34 -5.72 -12.99
CA ALA A 367 4.34 -6.03 -14.42
C ALA A 367 3.71 -4.90 -15.25
N ALA A 368 2.49 -4.47 -14.87
CA ALA A 368 1.79 -3.39 -15.56
C ALA A 368 2.57 -2.06 -15.52
N ARG A 369 3.18 -1.73 -14.37
CA ARG A 369 3.96 -0.49 -14.21
C ARG A 369 5.26 -0.52 -15.01
N LEU A 370 6.04 -1.58 -14.93
CA LEU A 370 7.31 -1.73 -15.64
C LEU A 370 7.13 -1.77 -17.16
N GLU A 371 5.97 -2.26 -17.63
CA GLU A 371 5.62 -2.25 -19.04
C GLU A 371 5.34 -0.85 -19.58
N ALA A 372 4.56 -0.04 -18.85
CA ALA A 372 3.94 1.17 -19.40
C ALA A 372 4.55 2.49 -18.90
N VAL A 373 5.04 2.54 -17.65
CA VAL A 373 5.55 3.77 -17.04
C VAL A 373 7.05 3.93 -17.33
N PRO A 374 7.56 5.13 -17.67
CA PRO A 374 9.00 5.34 -17.82
C PRO A 374 9.80 4.87 -16.60
N GLN A 375 10.92 4.19 -16.82
CA GLN A 375 11.74 3.61 -15.76
C GLN A 375 12.24 4.63 -14.71
N THR A 376 12.24 5.93 -15.01
CA THR A 376 12.68 7.02 -14.11
C THR A 376 11.55 7.53 -13.20
N LYS A 377 10.34 6.95 -13.28
CA LYS A 377 9.14 7.42 -12.57
C LYS A 377 8.50 6.33 -11.72
N GLN A 378 9.31 5.41 -11.24
CA GLN A 378 8.85 4.26 -10.48
C GLN A 378 9.75 4.03 -9.26
N ILE A 379 9.16 4.07 -8.08
CA ILE A 379 9.77 3.54 -6.87
C ILE A 379 9.18 2.15 -6.68
N GLY A 380 10.02 1.12 -6.83
CA GLY A 380 9.55 -0.25 -6.86
C GLY A 380 8.88 -0.69 -5.56
N TYR A 381 9.44 -0.27 -4.41
CA TYR A 381 9.01 -0.76 -3.12
C TYR A 381 9.44 0.14 -1.96
N TYR A 382 8.70 0.05 -0.85
CA TYR A 382 9.03 0.56 0.48
C TYR A 382 8.47 -0.40 1.54
N SER A 383 9.06 -0.42 2.73
CA SER A 383 8.72 -1.44 3.73
C SER A 383 7.46 -1.11 4.54
N ASP A 384 7.21 0.17 4.80
CA ASP A 384 6.16 0.61 5.73
C ASP A 384 6.33 -0.04 7.12
N ALA A 385 7.59 -0.28 7.53
CA ALA A 385 7.91 -1.03 8.74
C ALA A 385 7.87 -0.16 10.00
N TYR A 386 7.54 -0.77 11.14
CA TYR A 386 7.66 -0.18 12.48
C TYR A 386 8.98 -0.55 13.18
N LYS A 387 9.60 -1.64 12.75
CA LYS A 387 10.86 -2.17 13.29
C LYS A 387 11.78 -2.59 12.14
N LEU A 388 13.08 -2.31 12.28
CA LEU A 388 14.09 -2.53 11.25
C LEU A 388 14.09 -3.97 10.70
N GLU A 389 13.82 -4.96 11.53
CA GLU A 389 13.82 -6.38 11.19
C GLU A 389 12.82 -6.72 10.07
N PHE A 390 11.71 -5.97 9.95
CA PHE A 390 10.71 -6.18 8.90
C PHE A 390 11.16 -5.68 7.52
N ILE A 391 12.17 -4.82 7.44
CA ILE A 391 12.65 -4.30 6.16
C ILE A 391 13.18 -5.45 5.30
N TRP A 392 14.01 -6.32 5.89
CA TRP A 392 14.66 -7.41 5.15
C TRP A 392 13.67 -8.36 4.46
N PRO A 393 12.75 -9.06 5.15
CA PRO A 393 11.88 -10.03 4.50
C PRO A 393 10.92 -9.39 3.49
N LYS A 394 10.49 -8.15 3.72
CA LYS A 394 9.59 -7.42 2.82
C LYS A 394 10.30 -7.03 1.52
N PHE A 395 11.50 -6.45 1.60
CA PHE A 395 12.29 -6.16 0.40
C PHE A 395 12.75 -7.44 -0.32
N ASP A 396 13.09 -8.49 0.42
CA ASP A 396 13.48 -9.77 -0.17
C ASP A 396 12.31 -10.43 -0.93
N MET A 397 11.11 -10.40 -0.36
CA MET A 397 9.87 -10.80 -1.05
C MET A 397 9.70 -10.01 -2.34
N TYR A 398 9.82 -8.68 -2.30
CA TYR A 398 9.71 -7.86 -3.50
C TYR A 398 10.79 -8.19 -4.54
N ARG A 399 12.05 -8.39 -4.14
CA ARG A 399 13.15 -8.81 -5.04
C ARG A 399 12.85 -10.14 -5.74
N LYS A 400 12.27 -11.12 -5.03
CA LYS A 400 11.85 -12.41 -5.61
C LYS A 400 10.73 -12.26 -6.64
N VAL A 401 9.78 -11.37 -6.38
CA VAL A 401 8.69 -11.07 -7.31
C VAL A 401 9.24 -10.32 -8.53
N LEU A 402 10.03 -9.27 -8.31
CA LEU A 402 10.65 -8.46 -9.36
C LEU A 402 11.56 -9.31 -10.26
N SER A 403 12.38 -10.21 -9.70
CA SER A 403 13.21 -11.10 -10.51
C SER A 403 12.38 -12.04 -11.39
N GLY A 404 11.22 -12.48 -10.91
CA GLY A 404 10.24 -13.23 -11.73
C GLY A 404 9.72 -12.39 -12.89
N VAL A 405 9.20 -11.20 -12.62
CA VAL A 405 8.67 -10.28 -13.66
C VAL A 405 9.75 -9.94 -14.71
N LEU A 406 10.96 -9.61 -14.26
CA LEU A 406 12.09 -9.30 -15.14
C LEU A 406 12.52 -10.52 -15.98
N THR A 407 12.51 -11.72 -15.40
CA THR A 407 12.85 -12.94 -16.13
C THR A 407 11.82 -13.25 -17.20
N ASP A 408 10.54 -13.29 -16.82
CA ASP A 408 9.50 -13.79 -17.71
C ASP A 408 9.21 -12.78 -18.83
N GLN A 409 9.00 -11.51 -18.48
CA GLN A 409 8.53 -10.50 -19.44
C GLN A 409 9.65 -9.76 -20.16
N PHE A 410 10.78 -9.51 -19.50
CA PHE A 410 11.86 -8.72 -20.11
C PHE A 410 12.90 -9.60 -20.78
N VAL A 411 13.41 -10.62 -20.08
CA VAL A 411 14.35 -11.57 -20.67
C VAL A 411 13.63 -12.55 -21.60
N GLY A 412 12.53 -13.16 -21.16
CA GLY A 412 11.74 -14.12 -21.93
C GLY A 412 11.03 -13.47 -23.12
N ASP A 413 9.96 -12.72 -22.85
CA ASP A 413 9.08 -12.21 -23.92
C ASP A 413 9.76 -11.14 -24.78
N ARG A 414 10.53 -10.23 -24.18
CA ARG A 414 11.18 -9.11 -24.89
C ARG A 414 12.62 -9.41 -25.34
N GLY A 415 13.19 -10.56 -24.98
CA GLY A 415 14.53 -10.97 -25.41
C GLY A 415 15.67 -10.09 -24.86
N TRP A 416 15.49 -9.44 -23.71
CA TRP A 416 16.54 -8.63 -23.09
C TRP A 416 17.68 -9.52 -22.56
N SER A 417 18.87 -8.94 -22.45
CA SER A 417 19.94 -9.58 -21.68
C SER A 417 19.67 -9.47 -20.18
N ILE A 418 20.26 -10.39 -19.40
CA ILE A 418 20.16 -10.39 -17.94
C ILE A 418 20.71 -9.08 -17.36
N GLU A 419 21.81 -8.56 -17.91
CA GLU A 419 22.44 -7.32 -17.46
C GLU A 419 21.49 -6.13 -17.58
N ARG A 420 20.80 -6.02 -18.72
CA ARG A 420 19.81 -4.95 -18.94
C ARG A 420 18.61 -5.07 -17.99
N ALA A 421 18.17 -6.29 -17.69
CA ALA A 421 17.10 -6.53 -16.74
C ALA A 421 17.52 -6.14 -15.31
N VAL A 422 18.76 -6.46 -14.92
CA VAL A 422 19.35 -6.06 -13.63
C VAL A 422 19.50 -4.54 -13.53
N GLU A 423 19.91 -3.86 -14.61
CA GLU A 423 19.96 -2.39 -14.66
C GLU A 423 18.58 -1.76 -14.40
N LEU A 424 17.51 -2.28 -15.02
CA LEU A 424 16.15 -1.83 -14.74
C LEU A 424 15.75 -2.10 -13.28
N GLY A 425 16.05 -3.30 -12.77
CA GLY A 425 15.77 -3.64 -11.38
C GLY A 425 16.47 -2.72 -10.39
N ARG A 426 17.74 -2.36 -10.66
CA ARG A 426 18.48 -1.37 -9.88
C ARG A 426 17.85 0.02 -9.97
N LYS A 427 17.46 0.45 -11.17
CA LYS A 427 16.85 1.76 -11.40
C LYS A 427 15.63 1.97 -10.50
N VAL A 428 14.75 0.97 -10.43
CA VAL A 428 13.49 1.05 -9.65
C VAL A 428 13.65 0.75 -8.15
N LEU A 429 14.64 -0.05 -7.75
CA LEU A 429 14.90 -0.36 -6.34
C LEU A 429 15.73 0.70 -5.62
N ARG A 430 16.61 1.40 -6.33
CA ARG A 430 17.65 2.23 -5.71
C ARG A 430 17.79 3.59 -6.34
N ASP A 431 18.15 3.65 -7.61
CA ASP A 431 18.61 4.91 -8.21
C ASP A 431 17.48 5.96 -8.26
N ASN A 432 16.24 5.53 -8.51
CA ASN A 432 15.09 6.44 -8.48
C ASN A 432 14.80 6.99 -7.08
N VAL A 433 15.07 6.24 -6.00
CA VAL A 433 14.89 6.75 -4.63
C VAL A 433 15.81 7.94 -4.40
N ASP A 434 17.08 7.84 -4.81
CA ASP A 434 18.04 8.96 -4.69
C ASP A 434 17.66 10.16 -5.56
N GLU A 435 17.15 9.93 -6.78
CA GLU A 435 16.76 10.99 -7.71
C GLU A 435 15.47 11.73 -7.29
N ILE A 436 14.50 11.00 -6.72
CA ILE A 436 13.19 11.55 -6.35
C ILE A 436 13.24 12.23 -4.98
N PHE A 437 14.05 11.72 -4.06
CA PHE A 437 14.22 12.25 -2.71
C PHE A 437 15.64 12.79 -2.48
N PRO A 438 16.03 13.86 -3.18
CA PRO A 438 17.40 14.36 -3.12
C PRO A 438 17.74 14.87 -1.72
N ARG A 439 19.03 14.80 -1.37
CA ARG A 439 19.53 15.48 -0.16
C ARG A 439 19.36 17.00 -0.32
N PRO A 440 18.95 17.74 0.73
CA PRO A 440 18.88 19.19 0.65
C PRO A 440 20.27 19.78 0.35
N ASN A 441 20.33 20.71 -0.60
CA ASN A 441 21.55 21.43 -0.97
C ASN A 441 21.98 22.35 0.19
N GLY A 442 22.65 21.78 1.19
CA GLY A 442 23.10 22.44 2.41
C GLY A 442 23.85 21.52 3.38
N ALA A 443 23.73 20.20 3.21
CA ALA A 443 24.45 19.18 3.98
C ALA A 443 25.71 18.63 3.28
N ALA A 444 26.19 19.28 2.21
CA ALA A 444 27.47 18.95 1.60
C ALA A 444 28.60 19.55 2.45
N GLY A 445 28.98 18.82 3.51
CA GLY A 445 30.36 18.88 4.00
C GLY A 445 31.30 18.51 2.85
N GLU A 446 32.42 19.21 2.78
CA GLU A 446 33.47 19.08 1.76
C GLU A 446 33.83 17.61 1.47
N GLU A 447 33.36 17.06 0.35
CA GLU A 447 34.10 16.02 -0.35
C GLU A 447 34.65 16.62 -1.65
N SER A 448 35.91 17.05 -1.55
CA SER A 448 36.74 17.36 -2.68
C SER A 448 36.98 16.10 -3.51
N SER A 449 36.71 16.22 -4.81
CA SER A 449 37.28 15.43 -5.90
C SER A 449 38.73 14.95 -5.66
N GLY A 450 39.01 13.66 -5.89
CA GLY A 450 40.37 13.16 -6.10
C GLY A 450 40.58 11.65 -5.95
N GLU A 451 40.54 10.95 -7.08
CA GLU A 451 41.37 9.79 -7.53
C GLU A 451 41.77 8.62 -6.58
N ASP A 452 41.50 7.41 -7.08
CA ASP A 452 42.10 6.08 -6.84
C ASP A 452 43.32 5.93 -5.92
N ALA A 453 43.27 4.95 -4.99
CA ALA A 453 44.28 3.90 -4.85
C ALA A 453 43.92 2.78 -3.84
N VAL A 454 44.41 1.59 -4.17
CA VAL A 454 44.22 0.25 -3.61
C VAL A 454 45.00 -0.01 -2.29
N GLU A 455 44.53 -1.03 -1.55
CA GLU A 455 45.25 -1.99 -0.65
C GLU A 455 45.10 -1.89 0.89
N SER A 456 44.67 -3.01 1.48
CA SER A 456 44.52 -3.34 2.92
C SER A 456 45.86 -3.85 3.54
N PRO A 457 45.89 -4.45 4.77
CA PRO A 457 45.49 -3.99 6.11
C PRO A 457 46.64 -4.15 7.15
N ARG A 458 46.51 -3.58 8.38
CA ARG A 458 47.10 -4.16 9.63
C ARG A 458 46.70 -3.45 10.94
N SER A 459 46.13 -4.26 11.84
CA SER A 459 46.33 -4.38 13.31
C SER A 459 46.80 -3.21 14.18
N GLY A 460 46.10 -3.01 15.32
CA GLY A 460 46.76 -3.09 16.63
C GLY A 460 46.55 -1.96 17.66
N ILE A 461 45.60 -2.17 18.58
CA ILE A 461 45.70 -2.11 20.06
C ILE A 461 45.93 -0.76 20.81
N GLU A 462 45.13 -0.63 21.90
CA GLU A 462 45.32 0.05 23.21
C GLU A 462 44.76 1.46 23.51
N SER A 463 43.59 1.46 24.17
CA SER A 463 43.33 1.81 25.58
C SER A 463 43.88 3.11 26.19
N LEU A 464 42.94 3.95 26.67
CA LEU A 464 42.96 4.84 27.86
C LEU A 464 41.52 5.44 27.94
N GLY A 465 40.72 5.48 29.00
CA GLY A 465 40.91 5.28 30.44
C GLY A 465 40.01 6.30 31.18
N VAL A 466 38.81 5.86 31.60
CA VAL A 466 38.02 6.26 32.81
C VAL A 466 37.61 7.74 33.02
N VAL A 467 36.30 8.01 33.15
CA VAL A 467 35.63 8.56 34.36
C VAL A 467 34.15 8.17 34.35
N GLY A 468 33.69 7.54 35.44
CA GLY A 468 32.29 7.17 35.63
C GLY A 468 31.44 8.29 36.23
N VAL A 469 30.15 8.28 35.87
CA VAL A 469 29.08 8.86 36.68
C VAL A 469 27.96 7.82 36.71
N ALA A 470 27.72 7.26 37.90
CA ALA A 470 26.58 6.41 38.16
C ALA A 470 25.33 7.30 38.30
N THR A 471 24.27 6.97 37.58
CA THR A 471 22.93 7.47 37.88
C THR A 471 21.97 6.31 37.72
N ALA A 472 21.44 5.87 38.86
CA ALA A 472 20.35 4.91 38.92
C ALA A 472 19.10 5.59 38.38
N VAL A 473 18.46 4.99 37.38
CA VAL A 473 17.11 5.35 36.97
C VAL A 473 16.25 4.11 37.15
N ALA A 474 15.30 4.23 38.07
CA ALA A 474 14.32 3.23 38.39
C ALA A 474 13.36 3.04 37.20
N GLY A 475 12.95 1.79 37.00
CA GLY A 475 12.05 1.40 35.93
C GLY A 475 10.73 2.16 35.98
N VAL A 476 10.35 2.68 34.82
CA VAL A 476 8.98 3.02 34.48
C VAL A 476 8.74 2.34 33.14
N THR A 477 7.87 1.34 33.17
CA THR A 477 7.36 0.64 31.99
C THR A 477 6.34 1.58 31.34
N GLU A 478 6.78 2.47 30.46
CA GLU A 478 5.88 3.19 29.57
C GLU A 478 5.58 2.30 28.37
N VAL A 479 4.30 1.98 28.22
CA VAL A 479 3.75 1.34 27.03
C VAL A 479 3.87 2.36 25.90
N LEU A 480 4.61 2.01 24.86
CA LEU A 480 4.84 2.84 23.68
C LEU A 480 3.52 2.99 22.91
N GLU A 481 2.84 4.14 23.07
CA GLU A 481 1.77 4.58 22.17
C GLU A 481 2.42 5.02 20.84
N ILE A 482 2.43 4.12 19.86
CA ILE A 482 2.68 4.43 18.47
C ILE A 482 1.34 4.28 17.76
N ASP A 483 0.82 5.39 17.25
CA ASP A 483 -0.52 5.61 16.70
C ASP A 483 -1.54 6.12 17.73
N ALA A 484 -1.58 7.44 17.92
CA ALA A 484 -2.64 8.11 18.66
C ALA A 484 -3.85 8.32 17.73
N LEU A 485 -4.68 7.28 17.59
CA LEU A 485 -6.12 7.53 17.51
C LEU A 485 -6.62 7.82 18.93
N PRO A 486 -7.66 8.66 19.08
CA PRO A 486 -7.96 9.31 20.35
C PRO A 486 -8.16 8.33 21.52
N ALA A 487 -7.75 8.77 22.71
CA ALA A 487 -7.82 7.98 23.95
C ALA A 487 -9.24 7.46 24.22
N GLU A 488 -9.33 6.27 24.85
CA GLU A 488 -10.58 5.52 25.13
C GLU A 488 -11.67 6.34 25.88
N GLU A 489 -11.36 7.51 26.45
CA GLU A 489 -12.35 8.42 27.05
C GLU A 489 -13.14 9.27 26.01
N GLU A 490 -12.75 9.29 24.71
CA GLU A 490 -13.47 10.03 23.64
C GLU A 490 -14.68 9.30 23.04
N VAL A 491 -14.88 8.01 23.33
CA VAL A 491 -15.92 7.19 22.67
C VAL A 491 -17.29 7.32 23.34
N HIS A 492 -17.39 7.96 24.52
CA HIS A 492 -18.65 8.03 25.28
C HIS A 492 -19.41 9.37 25.21
N GLU A 493 -19.01 10.34 24.39
CA GLU A 493 -19.71 11.65 24.28
C GLU A 493 -20.31 11.98 22.91
N LEU A 494 -20.38 11.02 21.99
CA LEU A 494 -21.24 11.12 20.81
C LEU A 494 -22.53 10.33 21.05
N GLY A 495 -23.38 10.88 21.91
CA GLY A 495 -24.78 10.48 22.02
C GLY A 495 -25.52 10.83 20.72
N VAL A 496 -25.48 9.92 19.76
CA VAL A 496 -26.38 9.91 18.61
C VAL A 496 -27.54 8.99 19.00
N ASP A 497 -28.76 9.54 19.06
CA ASP A 497 -29.96 8.77 19.38
C ASP A 497 -30.13 7.58 18.43
N ASP A 498 -30.47 6.43 19.01
CA ASP A 498 -30.72 5.16 18.32
C ASP A 498 -31.68 5.33 17.14
N VAL A 499 -31.23 5.00 15.92
CA VAL A 499 -32.13 4.81 14.78
C VAL A 499 -32.76 3.43 14.93
N GLU A 500 -33.90 3.36 15.63
CA GLU A 500 -34.81 2.22 15.53
C GLU A 500 -35.43 2.19 14.13
N LEU A 501 -35.04 1.22 13.31
CA LEU A 501 -35.77 0.86 12.09
C LEU A 501 -37.12 0.24 12.50
N ARG A 502 -38.17 1.08 12.54
CA ARG A 502 -39.56 0.63 12.64
C ARG A 502 -40.21 0.68 11.26
N ASP A 503 -40.47 -0.50 10.70
CA ASP A 503 -41.39 -0.66 9.57
C ASP A 503 -42.78 -0.17 9.99
N THR A 504 -43.23 0.93 9.39
CA THR A 504 -44.64 1.33 9.42
C THR A 504 -45.11 1.56 7.98
N PRO A 505 -46.14 0.82 7.51
CA PRO A 505 -46.67 1.01 6.17
C PRO A 505 -47.57 2.26 6.19
N SER A 506 -47.24 3.24 5.36
CA SER A 506 -48.16 4.34 5.04
C SER A 506 -48.52 4.26 3.55
N PRO A 507 -49.81 4.33 3.18
CA PRO A 507 -50.25 4.18 1.80
C PRO A 507 -50.05 5.50 1.07
N SER A 508 -49.30 5.47 -0.03
CA SER A 508 -49.35 6.52 -1.04
C SER A 508 -49.88 5.89 -2.32
N ASP A 509 -51.19 6.03 -2.53
CA ASP A 509 -51.81 5.85 -3.83
C ASP A 509 -51.27 6.95 -4.75
N THR A 510 -50.31 6.61 -5.61
CA THR A 510 -49.96 7.43 -6.77
C THR A 510 -50.04 6.49 -7.97
N SER A 511 -51.07 6.65 -8.80
CA SER A 511 -51.28 5.80 -9.98
C SER A 511 -50.34 6.20 -11.12
N ALA A 512 -49.94 5.23 -11.94
CA ALA A 512 -49.05 5.41 -13.10
C ALA A 512 -49.50 6.51 -14.08
N ASP A 513 -50.80 6.84 -14.11
CA ASP A 513 -51.39 7.89 -14.95
C ASP A 513 -50.97 9.32 -14.54
N GLU A 514 -50.48 9.56 -13.32
CA GLU A 514 -50.08 10.90 -12.87
C GLU A 514 -48.63 11.27 -13.27
N LEU A 515 -47.80 10.30 -13.64
CA LEU A 515 -46.41 10.52 -14.09
C LEU A 515 -46.30 10.92 -15.56
N GLU A 516 -47.33 10.67 -16.37
CA GLU A 516 -47.33 10.97 -17.81
C GLU A 516 -47.53 12.48 -18.10
N THR A 517 -47.91 13.28 -17.10
CA THR A 517 -48.15 14.73 -17.24
C THR A 517 -46.96 15.63 -16.88
N LEU A 518 -45.82 15.05 -16.49
CA LEU A 518 -44.60 15.78 -16.10
C LEU A 518 -43.48 15.74 -17.16
N VAL A 519 -43.76 15.24 -18.36
CA VAL A 519 -42.82 15.29 -19.49
C VAL A 519 -43.06 16.58 -20.27
N GLU A 520 -42.21 17.58 -20.06
CA GLU A 520 -42.13 18.75 -20.94
C GLU A 520 -41.41 18.39 -22.24
N ASP A 521 -42.07 18.66 -23.37
CA ASP A 521 -41.63 18.37 -24.73
C ASP A 521 -40.84 19.59 -25.27
N GLU A 522 -39.60 19.78 -24.81
CA GLU A 522 -38.66 20.74 -25.41
C GLU A 522 -37.50 20.00 -26.11
N THR A 523 -37.48 20.07 -27.44
CA THR A 523 -36.38 19.58 -28.27
C THR A 523 -35.16 20.50 -28.13
N LEU A 524 -34.03 19.94 -27.67
CA LEU A 524 -32.72 20.59 -27.66
C LEU A 524 -32.28 20.99 -29.09
N ASP A 525 -32.15 22.29 -29.34
CA ASP A 525 -31.62 22.88 -30.58
C ASP A 525 -30.10 22.69 -30.67
N VAL A 526 -29.68 21.57 -31.26
CA VAL A 526 -28.29 21.33 -31.68
C VAL A 526 -28.08 21.95 -33.06
N GLY A 527 -27.63 23.21 -33.06
CA GLY A 527 -27.38 23.99 -34.27
C GLY A 527 -26.48 23.29 -35.31
N ASN A 528 -26.69 23.68 -36.58
CA ASN A 528 -26.05 23.17 -37.79
C ASN A 528 -24.51 23.08 -37.68
N LEU A 529 -24.01 21.87 -37.41
CA LEU A 529 -22.60 21.48 -37.56
C LEU A 529 -22.50 20.50 -38.73
N LEU A 530 -22.70 21.00 -39.94
CA LEU A 530 -22.33 20.29 -41.18
C LEU A 530 -21.69 21.32 -42.12
N ASP A 531 -20.38 21.53 -41.94
CA ASP A 531 -19.52 22.02 -43.01
C ASP A 531 -19.12 20.81 -43.86
N ASP A 532 -19.41 20.90 -45.16
CA ASP A 532 -19.12 19.93 -46.21
C ASP A 532 -17.59 19.78 -46.43
N GLU A 533 -17.00 18.69 -45.94
CA GLU A 533 -15.76 18.11 -46.48
C GLU A 533 -15.89 16.57 -46.48
N PRO A 534 -15.45 15.85 -47.54
CA PRO A 534 -15.77 14.44 -47.71
C PRO A 534 -14.92 13.57 -46.79
N SER A 535 -15.48 13.14 -45.66
CA SER A 535 -14.87 12.14 -44.78
C SER A 535 -15.20 10.71 -45.25
N ALA A 536 -14.26 9.80 -44.99
CA ALA A 536 -14.18 8.46 -45.55
C ALA A 536 -15.42 7.59 -45.31
N GLN A 537 -15.77 6.77 -46.32
CA GLN A 537 -16.85 5.78 -46.24
C GLN A 537 -16.65 4.80 -45.09
N ILE A 538 -17.52 4.85 -44.08
CA ILE A 538 -17.62 3.82 -43.04
C ILE A 538 -18.17 2.55 -43.71
N THR A 539 -17.39 1.47 -43.69
CA THR A 539 -17.79 0.17 -44.22
C THR A 539 -18.16 -0.75 -43.06
N GLN A 540 -19.37 -1.33 -43.08
CA GLN A 540 -19.80 -2.30 -42.07
C GLN A 540 -19.08 -3.65 -42.27
N LEU A 541 -18.45 -4.15 -41.21
CA LEU A 541 -17.64 -5.38 -41.22
C LEU A 541 -18.45 -6.70 -41.29
N ARG A 542 -19.79 -6.64 -41.34
CA ARG A 542 -20.67 -7.83 -41.39
C ARG A 542 -21.64 -7.90 -42.58
N GLY A 543 -21.51 -7.02 -43.57
CA GLY A 543 -22.25 -7.17 -44.84
C GLY A 543 -23.77 -6.95 -44.80
N GLU A 544 -24.31 -6.39 -43.73
CA GLU A 544 -25.74 -6.04 -43.63
C GLU A 544 -26.00 -4.63 -44.20
N SER A 545 -27.14 -4.45 -44.86
CA SER A 545 -27.47 -3.21 -45.59
C SER A 545 -28.45 -2.28 -44.88
N SER A 546 -28.98 -2.68 -43.72
CA SER A 546 -29.77 -1.82 -42.83
C SER A 546 -29.98 -2.46 -41.46
N PHE A 547 -29.90 -1.67 -40.39
CA PHE A 547 -30.35 -2.03 -39.04
C PHE A 547 -31.70 -1.37 -38.79
N SER A 548 -32.78 -2.15 -38.73
CA SER A 548 -34.10 -1.70 -38.30
C SER A 548 -34.53 -2.59 -37.14
N PRO A 549 -34.48 -2.11 -35.89
CA PRO A 549 -34.89 -2.92 -34.74
C PRO A 549 -36.38 -3.25 -34.86
N ASP A 550 -36.73 -4.52 -34.70
CA ASP A 550 -38.12 -4.99 -34.64
C ASP A 550 -38.64 -4.73 -33.22
N ASP A 551 -39.66 -3.90 -33.08
CA ASP A 551 -40.19 -3.46 -31.77
C ASP A 551 -40.68 -4.63 -30.89
N ASP A 552 -40.98 -5.79 -31.49
CA ASP A 552 -41.37 -7.00 -30.77
C ASP A 552 -40.17 -7.73 -30.12
N SER A 553 -38.95 -7.54 -30.64
CA SER A 553 -37.72 -8.13 -30.09
C SER A 553 -37.20 -7.42 -28.84
N LEU A 554 -37.72 -6.22 -28.56
CA LEU A 554 -37.34 -5.37 -27.43
C LEU A 554 -38.36 -5.42 -26.28
N GLN A 555 -39.40 -6.24 -26.37
CA GLN A 555 -40.37 -6.42 -25.29
C GLN A 555 -39.99 -7.61 -24.41
N LEU A 556 -39.81 -7.34 -23.12
CA LEU A 556 -39.53 -8.36 -22.11
C LEU A 556 -40.74 -9.28 -21.92
N GLN A 557 -40.52 -10.60 -21.93
CA GLN A 557 -41.54 -11.60 -21.64
C GLN A 557 -41.24 -12.31 -20.32
N PRO A 558 -42.25 -12.64 -19.51
CA PRO A 558 -42.04 -13.34 -18.25
C PRO A 558 -41.63 -14.80 -18.52
N ASP A 559 -40.54 -15.22 -17.89
CA ASP A 559 -40.06 -16.59 -17.94
C ASP A 559 -41.14 -17.54 -17.39
N PRO A 560 -41.51 -18.60 -18.12
CA PRO A 560 -42.64 -19.45 -17.77
C PRO A 560 -42.41 -20.30 -16.51
N ASN A 561 -41.17 -20.42 -16.01
CA ASN A 561 -40.82 -21.19 -14.82
C ASN A 561 -40.56 -20.30 -13.59
N THR A 562 -39.99 -19.11 -13.78
CA THR A 562 -39.63 -18.21 -12.67
C THR A 562 -40.53 -16.98 -12.56
N GLY A 563 -41.21 -16.60 -13.63
CA GLY A 563 -42.05 -15.41 -13.71
C GLY A 563 -41.27 -14.09 -13.87
N GLU A 564 -39.94 -14.14 -14.00
CA GLU A 564 -39.10 -12.96 -14.21
C GLU A 564 -39.07 -12.53 -15.67
N PHE A 565 -39.16 -11.23 -15.93
CA PHE A 565 -39.22 -10.67 -17.28
C PHE A 565 -37.82 -10.66 -17.93
N THR A 566 -37.66 -11.40 -19.04
CA THR A 566 -36.42 -11.54 -19.80
C THR A 566 -36.66 -11.27 -21.29
N PHE A 567 -35.61 -10.92 -22.03
CA PHE A 567 -35.72 -10.73 -23.49
C PHE A 567 -35.86 -12.10 -24.17
N PRO A 568 -36.71 -12.23 -25.21
CA PRO A 568 -36.88 -13.49 -25.91
C PRO A 568 -35.58 -13.89 -26.63
N VAL A 569 -35.03 -15.07 -26.28
CA VAL A 569 -33.87 -15.66 -26.96
C VAL A 569 -34.39 -16.44 -28.17
N ASN A 570 -34.02 -16.01 -29.38
CA ASN A 570 -34.43 -16.67 -30.62
C ASN A 570 -33.61 -17.96 -30.80
N GLU A 571 -34.23 -19.14 -30.67
CA GLU A 571 -33.59 -20.47 -30.87
C GLU A 571 -33.26 -20.80 -32.34
N SER A 572 -32.94 -19.80 -33.17
CA SER A 572 -32.62 -20.00 -34.60
C SER A 572 -31.22 -19.59 -35.03
N ASP A 573 -30.35 -19.12 -34.12
CA ASP A 573 -28.94 -18.80 -34.40
C ASP A 573 -27.96 -19.80 -33.74
N SER A 574 -28.39 -21.04 -33.52
CA SER A 574 -27.55 -22.15 -33.04
C SER A 574 -27.16 -23.11 -34.17
N ASP A 575 -26.66 -22.59 -35.30
CA ASP A 575 -25.99 -23.42 -36.30
C ASP A 575 -25.03 -22.61 -37.19
N ASP A 576 -23.98 -22.01 -36.59
CA ASP A 576 -22.82 -21.53 -37.34
C ASP A 576 -21.58 -22.37 -36.96
N THR A 577 -21.49 -23.50 -37.64
CA THR A 577 -20.29 -24.33 -37.72
C THR A 577 -19.21 -23.56 -38.50
N LEU A 578 -18.10 -23.23 -37.82
CA LEU A 578 -16.90 -22.68 -38.44
C LEU A 578 -16.23 -23.74 -39.34
N GLU A 579 -16.64 -23.81 -40.60
CA GLU A 579 -15.91 -24.52 -41.66
C GLU A 579 -14.64 -23.73 -42.04
N ILE A 580 -13.49 -24.18 -41.54
CA ILE A 580 -12.18 -23.74 -42.01
C ILE A 580 -11.89 -24.46 -43.33
N SER A 581 -11.91 -23.73 -44.45
CA SER A 581 -11.45 -24.23 -45.75
C SER A 581 -9.91 -24.22 -45.80
N PRO A 582 -9.23 -25.34 -46.09
CA PRO A 582 -7.79 -25.33 -46.36
C PRO A 582 -7.53 -24.89 -47.81
N SER A 583 -6.49 -24.06 -47.98
CA SER A 583 -5.97 -23.66 -49.28
C SER A 583 -5.15 -24.80 -49.90
N ASP A 584 -5.39 -25.04 -51.18
CA ASP A 584 -4.61 -25.92 -52.03
C ASP A 584 -3.18 -25.38 -52.22
N ASP A 585 -2.17 -26.07 -51.71
CA ASP A 585 -0.88 -26.15 -52.39
C ASP A 585 -0.30 -27.58 -52.26
N ASP A 586 0.39 -27.95 -53.32
CA ASP A 586 0.43 -29.27 -53.93
C ASP A 586 1.57 -30.16 -53.38
N SER A 587 1.29 -31.47 -53.31
CA SER A 587 2.23 -32.59 -53.58
C SER A 587 3.21 -33.16 -52.50
N PRO A 588 3.57 -34.47 -52.58
CA PRO A 588 3.27 -35.45 -51.51
C PRO A 588 4.42 -36.41 -51.09
N ALA A 589 4.22 -37.17 -49.99
CA ALA A 589 4.70 -38.56 -49.68
C ALA A 589 4.76 -38.77 -48.15
N GLU A 590 4.51 -39.91 -47.49
CA GLU A 590 4.09 -41.28 -47.83
C GLU A 590 3.61 -41.94 -46.51
N LYS A 591 2.44 -42.60 -46.58
CA LYS A 591 1.96 -43.81 -45.85
C LYS A 591 2.66 -44.29 -44.55
N SER A 592 1.88 -44.50 -43.48
CA SER A 592 1.33 -45.84 -43.11
C SER A 592 0.52 -45.82 -41.79
N ASP A 593 -0.58 -46.58 -41.82
CA ASP A 593 -1.70 -46.78 -40.88
C ASP A 593 -1.37 -47.78 -39.71
N PRO A 594 -2.31 -48.29 -38.88
CA PRO A 594 -2.64 -47.84 -37.51
C PRO A 594 -2.61 -48.98 -36.45
N THR A 595 -2.98 -48.71 -35.19
CA THR A 595 -3.83 -49.63 -34.38
C THR A 595 -4.48 -48.89 -33.21
N ALA A 596 -5.79 -49.10 -33.07
CA ALA A 596 -6.64 -48.72 -31.95
C ALA A 596 -6.98 -49.96 -31.11
N GLU A 597 -7.24 -49.80 -29.81
CA GLU A 597 -8.22 -50.61 -29.07
C GLU A 597 -8.70 -49.88 -27.80
N THR A 598 -10.01 -50.00 -27.58
CA THR A 598 -10.97 -49.29 -26.69
C THR A 598 -10.99 -49.92 -25.27
N VAL A 599 -11.50 -49.34 -24.16
CA VAL A 599 -12.92 -49.23 -23.71
C VAL A 599 -12.99 -48.60 -22.29
N GLN A 600 -14.00 -47.73 -22.07
CA GLN A 600 -14.85 -47.33 -20.89
C GLN A 600 -14.57 -47.91 -19.47
N GLU A 601 -14.96 -47.33 -18.31
CA GLU A 601 -16.09 -46.49 -17.86
C GLU A 601 -15.81 -46.07 -16.38
N LEU A 602 -16.25 -44.91 -15.90
CA LEU A 602 -16.30 -44.58 -14.45
C LEU A 602 -17.58 -43.77 -14.12
N GLU A 603 -18.31 -44.25 -13.12
CA GLU A 603 -19.57 -43.75 -12.56
C GLU A 603 -19.38 -42.65 -11.49
N GLU A 604 -20.45 -41.86 -11.29
CA GLU A 604 -20.70 -40.81 -10.30
C GLU A 604 -20.66 -41.29 -8.84
N PHE A 605 -20.34 -40.38 -7.90
CA PHE A 605 -20.62 -40.55 -6.47
C PHE A 605 -21.13 -39.24 -5.85
N ASP A 606 -22.28 -39.36 -5.18
CA ASP A 606 -23.08 -38.35 -4.49
C ASP A 606 -22.54 -38.03 -3.07
N LEU A 607 -22.83 -36.81 -2.61
CA LEU A 607 -22.56 -36.24 -1.29
C LEU A 607 -23.83 -36.24 -0.44
N GLU A 608 -23.78 -36.70 0.81
CA GLU A 608 -24.78 -36.37 1.82
C GLU A 608 -24.18 -36.20 3.24
N PHE A 609 -24.74 -35.19 3.92
CA PHE A 609 -24.45 -34.61 5.24
C PHE A 609 -24.75 -35.53 6.44
N LEU A 610 -24.16 -35.23 7.60
CA LEU A 610 -24.63 -35.70 8.92
C LEU A 610 -24.65 -34.55 9.92
N ASP A 611 -25.83 -34.30 10.49
CA ASP A 611 -26.07 -33.62 11.77
C ASP A 611 -26.64 -34.64 12.79
N ASP A 612 -26.15 -34.50 14.03
CA ASP A 612 -26.75 -34.71 15.37
C ASP A 612 -27.59 -35.97 15.71
N ASP A 613 -27.19 -36.71 16.75
CA ASP A 613 -27.66 -36.49 18.15
C ASP A 613 -27.25 -37.60 19.15
N GLU A 614 -26.91 -37.13 20.35
CA GLU A 614 -27.09 -37.66 21.73
C GLU A 614 -26.92 -39.14 22.21
N GLU A 615 -26.26 -39.20 23.38
CA GLU A 615 -26.52 -39.99 24.60
C GLU A 615 -26.10 -41.48 24.79
N SER A 616 -25.30 -41.63 25.87
CA SER A 616 -25.33 -42.68 26.91
C SER A 616 -24.52 -43.99 26.72
N LYS A 617 -23.33 -44.05 27.33
CA LYS A 617 -23.02 -44.88 28.52
C LYS A 617 -21.57 -44.76 28.99
#